data_AF-A0A227IZ70-F1
#
_entry.id   AF-A0A227IZ70-F1
#
_cell.length_a   1.000
_cell.length_b   1.000
_cell.length_c   1.000
_cell.angle_alpha   90.00
_cell.angle_beta   90.00
_cell.angle_gamma   90.00
#
_symmetry.space_group_name_H-M   'P 1'
#
loop_
_entity.id
_entity.type
_entity.pdbx_description
1 polymer ?
#
loop_
_entity_poly.entity_id
_entity_poly.type
_entity_poly.pdbx_seq_one_letter_code
_entity_poly.pdbx_strand_id
1 'polypeptide(L)'
;MKFYTEVMGMQLLRTNENKEYEYTLAFVGYGDESQGAVIELTYNWGKTEYDLGTAFGHIAIGVDDIYATCDAIKAAGGNVTR
;
A
#
# COMPACT_ATOMS: atom_id res chain seq x y z
N MET A 1 1.72 -6.83 -2.87
CA MET A 1 1.66 -5.79 -3.93
C MET A 1 0.27 -5.64 -4.53
N LYS A 2 -0.37 -6.74 -4.97
CA LYS A 2 -1.71 -6.74 -5.59
C LYS A 2 -2.76 -5.86 -4.90
N PHE A 3 -2.82 -5.85 -3.57
CA PHE A 3 -3.76 -4.99 -2.85
C PHE A 3 -3.60 -3.50 -3.23
N TYR A 4 -2.40 -2.94 -3.15
CA TYR A 4 -2.20 -1.53 -3.48
C TYR A 4 -2.39 -1.25 -4.97
N THR A 5 -1.98 -2.16 -5.86
CA THR A 5 -2.00 -1.89 -7.30
C THR A 5 -3.31 -2.25 -8.00
N GLU A 6 -3.91 -3.38 -7.64
CA GLU A 6 -5.11 -3.92 -8.28
C GLU A 6 -6.39 -3.54 -7.53
N VAL A 7 -6.36 -3.49 -6.19
CA VAL A 7 -7.55 -3.16 -5.37
C VAL A 7 -7.64 -1.65 -5.13
N MET A 8 -6.52 -1.02 -4.76
CA MET A 8 -6.47 0.42 -4.48
C MET A 8 -6.08 1.26 -5.71
N GLY A 9 -5.67 0.64 -6.83
CA GLY A 9 -5.36 1.35 -8.07
C GLY A 9 -4.09 2.21 -8.04
N MET A 10 -3.19 2.02 -7.06
CA MET A 10 -1.89 2.69 -7.02
C MET A 10 -0.94 2.12 -8.08
N GLN A 11 0.07 2.91 -8.44
CA GLN A 11 1.16 2.47 -9.29
C GLN A 11 2.34 2.01 -8.44
N LEU A 12 3.01 0.94 -8.86
CA LEU A 12 4.33 0.59 -8.35
C LEU A 12 5.35 1.48 -9.04
N LEU A 13 5.93 2.42 -8.29
CA LEU A 13 6.80 3.46 -8.79
C LEU A 13 8.25 2.97 -8.87
N ARG A 14 8.69 2.29 -7.81
CA ARG A 14 10.07 1.82 -7.68
C ARG A 14 10.15 0.63 -6.75
N THR A 15 11.10 -0.25 -7.02
CA THR A 15 11.55 -1.27 -6.07
C THR A 15 13.05 -1.13 -5.84
N ASN A 16 13.51 -1.52 -4.66
CA ASN A 16 14.93 -1.61 -4.36
C ASN A 16 15.20 -2.87 -3.54
N GLU A 17 16.20 -3.62 -3.93
CA GLU A 17 16.58 -4.85 -3.24
C GLU A 17 17.95 -4.69 -2.62
N ASN A 18 18.06 -5.01 -1.34
CA ASN A 18 19.32 -5.05 -0.63
C ASN A 18 19.59 -6.48 -0.14
N LYS A 19 20.44 -7.20 -0.88
CA LYS A 19 20.81 -8.59 -0.56
C LYS A 19 21.71 -8.71 0.66
N GLU A 20 22.53 -7.70 0.93
CA GLU A 20 23.45 -7.70 2.07
C GLU A 20 22.70 -7.64 3.40
N TYR A 21 21.61 -6.88 3.44
CA TYR A 21 20.76 -6.71 4.63
C TYR A 21 19.40 -7.40 4.51
N GLU A 22 19.22 -8.24 3.49
CA GLU A 22 18.03 -9.09 3.29
C GLU A 22 16.68 -8.36 3.39
N TYR A 23 16.52 -7.27 2.62
CA TYR A 23 15.22 -6.61 2.48
C TYR A 23 14.91 -6.15 1.06
N THR A 24 13.62 -6.00 0.79
CA THR A 24 13.08 -5.41 -0.45
C THR A 24 12.17 -4.25 -0.11
N LEU A 25 12.41 -3.10 -0.72
CA LEU A 25 11.53 -1.93 -0.67
C LEU A 25 10.64 -1.87 -1.91
N ALA A 26 9.42 -1.40 -1.73
CA ALA A 26 8.51 -1.05 -2.81
C ALA A 26 7.79 0.26 -2.52
N PHE A 27 7.81 1.17 -3.48
CA PHE A 27 7.22 2.49 -3.40
C PHE A 27 5.97 2.53 -4.25
N VAL A 28 4.81 2.83 -3.65
CA VAL A 28 3.52 2.90 -4.34
C VAL A 28 2.83 4.25 -4.11
N GLY A 29 2.11 4.74 -5.12
CA GLY A 29 1.37 5.99 -5.05
C GLY A 29 0.46 6.21 -6.26
N TYR A 30 -0.25 7.34 -6.28
CA TYR A 30 -1.16 7.71 -7.39
C TYR A 30 -0.51 8.65 -8.42
N GLY A 31 0.79 8.88 -8.32
CA GLY A 31 1.57 9.73 -9.21
C GLY A 31 3.06 9.58 -8.95
N ASP A 32 3.87 10.36 -9.66
CA ASP A 32 5.32 10.37 -9.52
C ASP A 32 5.76 10.69 -8.07
N GLU A 33 6.86 10.07 -7.60
CA GLU A 33 7.41 10.27 -6.24
C GLU A 33 7.70 11.77 -5.94
N SER A 34 7.97 12.59 -6.96
CA SER A 34 8.22 14.03 -6.82
C SER A 34 6.96 14.88 -6.65
N GLN A 35 5.78 14.34 -6.95
CA GLN A 35 4.52 15.10 -7.06
C GLN A 35 3.57 14.86 -5.90
N GLY A 36 3.80 13.84 -5.07
CA GLY A 36 2.87 13.49 -3.99
C GLY A 36 3.45 12.55 -2.96
N ALA A 37 2.64 12.26 -1.94
CA ALA A 37 3.00 11.28 -0.93
C ALA A 37 2.98 9.87 -1.50
N VAL A 38 3.96 9.05 -1.09
CA VAL A 38 4.07 7.65 -1.46
C VAL A 38 4.11 6.77 -0.21
N ILE A 39 3.64 5.54 -0.36
CA ILE A 39 3.79 4.52 0.67
C ILE A 39 5.03 3.71 0.34
N GLU A 40 6.03 3.77 1.23
CA GLU A 40 7.18 2.88 1.22
C GLU A 40 6.84 1.62 2.02
N LEU A 41 6.89 0.47 1.36
CA LEU A 41 6.70 -0.84 1.96
C LEU A 41 8.05 -1.54 2.08
N THR A 42 8.42 -1.95 3.29
CA THR A 42 9.64 -2.71 3.56
C THR A 42 9.31 -4.17 3.85
N TYR A 43 9.75 -5.07 2.99
CA TYR A 43 9.73 -6.51 3.26
C TYR A 43 11.11 -6.97 3.74
N ASN A 44 11.21 -7.35 5.01
CA ASN A 44 12.41 -8.02 5.53
C ASN A 44 12.27 -9.51 5.26
N TRP A 45 13.26 -10.13 4.63
CA TRP A 45 13.15 -11.49 4.12
C TRP A 45 12.92 -12.49 5.25
N GLY A 46 12.00 -13.43 5.04
CA GLY A 46 11.61 -14.42 6.05
C GLY A 46 10.72 -13.88 7.17
N LYS A 47 10.53 -12.56 7.30
CA LYS A 47 9.61 -11.98 8.29
C LYS A 47 8.21 -11.78 7.70
N THR A 48 7.23 -12.47 8.25
CA THR A 48 5.84 -12.47 7.75
C THR A 48 4.85 -11.73 8.63
N GLU A 49 5.26 -11.33 9.83
CA GLU A 49 4.40 -10.68 10.82
C GLU A 49 5.14 -9.56 11.57
N TYR A 50 4.38 -8.54 11.96
CA TYR A 50 4.82 -7.39 12.74
C TYR A 50 3.73 -7.04 13.75
N ASP A 51 4.15 -6.57 14.93
CA ASP A 51 3.23 -5.93 15.86
C ASP A 51 2.93 -4.52 15.37
N LEU A 52 1.64 -4.21 15.15
CA LEU A 52 1.19 -2.88 14.74
C LEU A 52 1.30 -1.86 15.88
N GLY A 53 1.30 -2.35 17.13
CA GLY A 53 1.15 -1.50 18.31
C GLY A 53 -0.19 -0.76 18.34
N THR A 54 -0.28 0.30 19.13
CA THR A 54 -1.52 1.05 19.37
C THR A 54 -1.46 2.53 18.97
N ALA A 55 -0.30 2.99 18.47
CA ALA A 55 -0.09 4.40 18.14
C ALA A 55 -0.54 4.74 16.70
N PHE A 56 -0.32 3.84 15.74
CA PHE A 56 -0.70 4.07 14.35
C PHE A 56 -2.21 3.81 14.17
N GLY A 57 -2.92 4.81 13.63
CA GLY A 57 -4.34 4.71 13.32
C GLY A 57 -4.59 4.18 11.91
N HIS A 58 -4.47 5.05 10.91
CA HIS A 58 -4.66 4.71 9.50
C HIS A 58 -4.04 5.79 8.60
N ILE A 59 -3.92 5.47 7.30
CA ILE A 59 -3.72 6.45 6.23
C ILE A 59 -5.08 6.74 5.61
N ALA A 60 -5.37 8.01 5.35
CA ALA A 60 -6.58 8.44 4.64
C ALA A 60 -6.25 8.76 3.18
N ILE A 61 -7.06 8.24 2.26
CA ILE A 61 -6.95 8.48 0.82
C ILE A 61 -8.24 9.18 0.38
N GLY A 62 -8.10 10.38 -0.18
CA GLY A 62 -9.21 11.12 -0.77
C GLY A 62 -9.61 10.53 -2.11
N VAL A 63 -10.91 10.40 -2.35
CA VAL A 63 -11.50 9.93 -3.62
C VAL A 63 -12.73 10.76 -3.95
N ASP A 64 -13.05 10.88 -5.23
CA ASP A 64 -14.19 11.69 -5.69
C ASP A 64 -15.54 11.06 -5.30
N ASP A 65 -15.64 9.73 -5.39
CA ASP A 65 -16.83 8.96 -4.99
C ASP A 65 -16.43 7.80 -4.07
N ILE A 66 -16.71 7.96 -2.78
CA ILE A 66 -16.38 6.98 -1.76
C ILE A 66 -17.23 5.70 -1.89
N TYR A 67 -18.47 5.80 -2.35
CA TYR A 67 -19.35 4.63 -2.48
C TYR A 67 -18.91 3.76 -3.64
N ALA A 68 -18.69 4.37 -4.81
CA ALA A 68 -18.16 3.66 -5.97
C ALA A 68 -16.80 3.02 -5.67
N THR A 69 -15.92 3.74 -4.96
CA THR A 69 -14.63 3.21 -4.53
C THR A 69 -14.78 2.01 -3.59
N CYS A 70 -15.64 2.09 -2.58
CA CYS A 70 -15.88 0.98 -1.66
C CYS A 70 -16.44 -0.26 -2.36
N ASP A 71 -17.34 -0.08 -3.32
CA ASP A 71 -17.92 -1.19 -4.09
C ASP A 71 -16.89 -1.84 -5.01
N ALA A 72 -16.03 -1.06 -5.66
CA ALA A 72 -14.90 -1.57 -6.43
C ALA A 72 -13.90 -2.37 -5.56
N ILE A 73 -13.57 -1.86 -4.36
CA ILE A 73 -12.69 -2.56 -3.41
C ILE A 73 -13.29 -3.90 -3.00
N LYS A 74 -14.58 -3.95 -2.65
CA LYS A 74 -15.27 -5.22 -2.30
C LYS A 74 -15.28 -6.19 -3.47
N ALA A 75 -15.60 -5.72 -4.68
CA ALA A 75 -15.63 -6.54 -5.88
C ALA A 75 -14.25 -7.14 -6.21
N ALA A 76 -13.17 -6.43 -5.90
CA ALA A 76 -11.79 -6.91 -6.03
C ALA A 76 -11.31 -7.80 -4.86
N GLY A 77 -12.20 -8.14 -3.92
CA GLY A 77 -11.89 -8.99 -2.76
C GLY A 77 -11.28 -8.26 -1.57
N GLY A 78 -11.29 -6.93 -1.56
CA GLY A 78 -10.87 -6.12 -0.43
C GLY A 78 -11.91 -6.11 0.69
N ASN A 79 -11.44 -6.02 1.94
CA ASN A 79 -12.29 -5.91 3.11
C ASN A 79 -12.62 -4.43 3.40
N VAL A 80 -13.88 -4.06 3.31
CA VAL A 80 -14.37 -2.73 3.72
C VAL A 80 -15.00 -2.87 5.12
N THR A 81 -14.35 -2.27 6.11
CA THR A 81 -14.75 -2.31 7.51
C THR A 81 -15.43 -1.00 7.93
N ARG A 82 -16.32 -1.08 8.93
CA ARG A 82 -17.08 0.05 9.46
C ARG A 82 -16.31 0.78 10.56
#